data_AF-A0A5E4DQT0-F1
#
_entry.id   AF-A0A5E4DQT0-F1
#
_cell.length_a   1.000
_cell.length_b   1.000
_cell.length_c   1.000
_cell.angle_alpha   90.00
_cell.angle_beta   90.00
_cell.angle_gamma   90.00
#
_symmetry.space_group_name_H-M   'P 1'
#
loop_
_entity.id
_entity.type
_entity.pdbx_description
1 polymer ?
#
loop_
_entity_poly.entity_id
_entity_poly.type
_entity_poly.pdbx_seq_one_letter_code
_entity_poly.pdbx_strand_id
1 'polypeptide(L)'
;MARKTDAERLQELEEKMEQIKAKKQQVASRLAQKERKERTRRLIQVGAIFEKYFDIVGEDQAEKVAYGMKEAVEKHKEKLMNIDVEKSKEQNKLVYEVQEERLIMPEGEKAPYQP
;
A
#
# COMPACT_ATOMS: atom_id res chain seq x y z
N MET A 1 49.29 21.98 31.31
CA MET A 1 47.96 21.34 31.18
C MET A 1 48.10 19.89 31.65
N ALA A 2 47.44 19.51 32.73
CA ALA A 2 47.50 18.13 33.25
C ALA A 2 46.95 17.17 32.17
N ARG A 3 47.73 16.15 31.82
CA ARG A 3 47.24 15.09 30.92
C ARG A 3 46.16 14.33 31.69
N LYS A 4 44.96 14.22 31.11
CA LYS A 4 43.90 13.37 31.63
C LYS A 4 44.45 11.98 31.90
N THR A 5 44.08 11.40 33.05
CA THR A 5 44.44 10.04 33.40
C THR A 5 43.76 9.06 32.44
N ASP A 6 44.32 7.87 32.27
CA ASP A 6 43.73 6.88 31.35
C ASP A 6 42.33 6.43 31.79
N ALA A 7 42.00 6.53 33.09
CA ALA A 7 40.66 6.29 33.63
C ALA A 7 39.63 7.37 33.20
N GLU A 8 40.00 8.65 33.23
CA GLU A 8 39.14 9.74 32.75
C GLU A 8 38.91 9.64 31.23
N ARG A 9 39.93 9.21 30.48
CA ARG A 9 39.79 8.94 29.05
C ARG A 9 38.83 7.78 28.77
N LEU A 10 38.82 6.75 29.61
CA LEU A 10 37.92 5.62 29.49
C LEU A 10 36.47 6.04 29.74
N GLN A 11 36.21 6.81 30.81
CA GLN A 11 34.87 7.34 31.08
C GLN A 11 34.35 8.25 29.95
N GLU A 12 35.20 9.12 29.40
CA GLU A 12 34.82 9.96 28.24
C GLU A 12 34.46 9.15 27.00
N LEU A 13 35.09 7.99 26.80
CA LEU A 13 34.76 7.08 25.71
C LEU A 13 33.43 6.37 25.96
N GLU A 14 33.14 5.95 27.20
CA GLU A 14 31.86 5.35 27.58
C GLU A 14 30.70 6.33 27.40
N GLU A 15 30.83 7.57 27.89
CA GLU A 15 29.82 8.61 27.71
C GLU A 15 29.56 8.90 26.22
N LYS A 16 30.62 8.96 25.40
CA LYS A 16 30.48 9.12 23.94
C LYS A 16 29.76 7.95 23.30
N MET A 17 30.05 6.72 23.71
CA MET A 17 29.35 5.53 23.22
C MET A 17 27.86 5.57 23.57
N GLU A 18 27.51 5.96 24.78
CA GLU A 18 26.12 6.09 25.21
C GLU A 18 25.38 7.16 24.40
N GLN A 19 25.99 8.33 24.20
CA GLN A 19 25.43 9.38 23.35
C GLN A 19 25.23 8.92 21.90
N ILE A 20 26.20 8.19 21.33
CA ILE A 20 26.09 7.64 19.98
C ILE A 20 24.96 6.60 19.90
N LYS A 21 24.83 5.74 20.91
CA LYS A 21 23.75 4.74 21.00
C LYS A 21 22.38 5.41 21.06
N ALA A 22 22.23 6.45 21.88
CA ALA A 22 21.00 7.23 21.96
C ALA A 22 20.65 7.89 20.62
N LYS A 23 21.64 8.51 19.95
CA LYS A 23 21.47 9.09 18.61
C LYS A 23 21.07 8.04 17.57
N LYS A 24 21.69 6.85 17.60
CA LYS A 24 21.33 5.73 16.71
C LYS A 24 19.86 5.32 16.90
N GLN A 25 19.42 5.17 18.14
CA GLN A 25 18.04 4.82 18.45
C GLN A 25 17.06 5.92 17.99
N GLN A 26 17.39 7.19 18.21
CA GLN A 26 16.57 8.31 17.77
C GLN A 26 16.44 8.34 16.24
N VAL A 27 17.53 8.13 15.50
CA VAL A 27 17.52 8.07 14.03
C VAL A 27 16.71 6.87 13.54
N ALA A 28 16.89 5.69 14.13
CA ALA A 28 16.10 4.50 13.79
C ALA A 28 14.59 4.73 13.99
N SER A 29 14.21 5.36 15.10
CA SER A 29 12.80 5.71 15.37
C SER A 29 12.25 6.70 14.33
N ARG A 30 13.04 7.69 13.92
CA ARG A 30 12.64 8.66 12.88
C ARG A 30 12.44 7.98 11.52
N LEU A 31 13.33 7.05 11.16
CA LEU A 31 13.22 6.27 9.92
C LEU A 31 11.94 5.42 9.92
N ALA A 32 11.68 4.68 10.99
CA ALA A 32 10.48 3.87 11.11
C ALA A 32 9.20 4.72 11.05
N GLN A 33 9.19 5.91 11.67
CA GLN A 33 8.06 6.82 11.60
C GLN A 33 7.84 7.37 10.18
N LYS A 34 8.92 7.69 9.47
CA LYS A 34 8.86 8.16 8.08
C LYS A 34 8.26 7.09 7.17
N GLU A 35 8.73 5.86 7.28
CA GLU A 35 8.20 4.71 6.51
C GLU A 35 6.71 4.49 6.78
N ARG A 36 6.28 4.55 8.05
CA ARG A 36 4.86 4.45 8.41
C ARG A 36 4.03 5.55 7.75
N LYS A 37 4.49 6.81 7.81
CA LYS A 37 3.78 7.95 7.19
C LYS A 37 3.68 7.79 5.68
N GLU A 38 4.75 7.37 5.03
CA GLU A 38 4.77 7.13 3.58
C GLU A 38 3.85 5.97 3.18
N ARG A 39 3.85 4.88 3.96
CA ARG A 39 2.94 3.75 3.75
C ARG A 39 1.49 4.16 3.92
N THR A 40 1.14 4.85 5.01
CA THR A 40 -0.23 5.32 5.25
C THR A 40 -0.69 6.29 4.15
N ARG A 41 0.17 7.24 3.74
CA ARG A 41 -0.14 8.16 2.64
C ARG A 41 -0.44 7.39 1.35
N ARG A 42 0.37 6.40 1.01
CA ARG A 42 0.16 5.55 -0.18
C ARG A 42 -1.16 4.79 -0.10
N LEU A 43 -1.47 4.18 1.04
CA LEU A 43 -2.72 3.43 1.23
C LEU A 43 -3.95 4.33 1.08
N ILE A 44 -3.92 5.54 1.65
CA ILE A 44 -5.01 6.51 1.50
C ILE A 44 -5.17 6.93 0.04
N GLN A 45 -4.06 7.22 -0.67
CA GLN A 45 -4.12 7.59 -2.08
C GLN A 45 -4.70 6.47 -2.95
N VAL A 46 -4.32 5.22 -2.69
CA VAL A 46 -4.86 4.06 -3.40
C VAL A 46 -6.35 3.89 -3.08
N GLY A 47 -6.72 3.97 -1.80
CA GLY A 47 -8.13 3.89 -1.38
C GLY A 47 -8.99 4.96 -2.06
N ALA A 48 -8.53 6.21 -2.08
CA ALA A 48 -9.22 7.32 -2.75
C ALA A 48 -9.37 7.11 -4.27
N ILE A 49 -8.44 6.41 -4.92
CA ILE A 49 -8.58 6.02 -6.33
C ILE A 49 -9.71 4.98 -6.47
N PHE A 50 -9.74 3.97 -5.61
CA PHE A 50 -10.79 2.95 -5.63
C PHE A 50 -12.17 3.53 -5.34
N GLU A 51 -12.29 4.41 -4.35
CA GLU A 51 -13.53 5.15 -4.07
C GLU A 51 -13.97 5.96 -5.30
N LYS A 52 -13.05 6.72 -5.93
CA LYS A 52 -13.38 7.58 -7.06
C LYS A 52 -13.89 6.83 -8.29
N TYR A 53 -13.29 5.69 -8.63
CA TYR A 53 -13.58 5.00 -9.90
C TYR A 53 -14.55 3.83 -9.75
N PHE A 54 -14.61 3.20 -8.58
CA PHE A 54 -15.43 2.02 -8.35
C PHE A 54 -16.54 2.24 -7.30
N ASP A 55 -16.60 3.42 -6.68
CA ASP A 55 -17.56 3.74 -5.59
C ASP A 55 -17.49 2.72 -4.42
N ILE A 56 -16.27 2.22 -4.17
CA ILE A 56 -15.98 1.23 -3.12
C ILE A 56 -15.40 1.94 -1.92
N VAL A 57 -16.12 1.91 -0.80
CA VAL A 57 -15.67 2.47 0.49
C VAL A 57 -15.39 1.36 1.51
N GLY A 58 -16.09 0.22 1.40
CA GLY A 58 -15.98 -0.89 2.34
C GLY A 58 -14.83 -1.86 2.02
N GLU A 59 -14.18 -2.38 3.07
CA GLU A 59 -13.12 -3.39 2.94
C GLU A 59 -13.62 -4.68 2.26
N ASP A 60 -14.82 -5.16 2.62
CA ASP A 60 -15.45 -6.35 2.02
C ASP A 60 -15.73 -6.18 0.52
N GLN A 61 -16.18 -4.99 0.11
CA GLN A 61 -16.41 -4.66 -1.30
C GLN A 61 -15.09 -4.63 -2.09
N ALA A 62 -14.05 -4.02 -1.51
CA ALA A 62 -12.72 -3.98 -2.10
C ALA A 62 -12.13 -5.39 -2.25
N GLU A 63 -12.31 -6.25 -1.24
CA GLU A 63 -11.85 -7.64 -1.28
C GLU A 63 -12.58 -8.46 -2.35
N LYS A 64 -13.90 -8.34 -2.48
CA LYS A 64 -14.68 -9.00 -3.53
C LYS A 64 -14.22 -8.61 -4.93
N VAL A 65 -13.99 -7.32 -5.17
CA VAL A 65 -13.51 -6.83 -6.47
C VAL A 65 -12.07 -7.28 -6.72
N ALA A 66 -11.19 -7.18 -5.72
CA ALA A 66 -9.82 -7.64 -5.84
C ALA A 66 -9.74 -9.14 -6.14
N TYR A 67 -10.55 -9.96 -5.47
CA TYR A 67 -10.60 -11.41 -5.69
C TYR A 67 -11.20 -11.75 -7.05
N GLY A 68 -12.32 -11.13 -7.41
CA GLY A 68 -13.00 -11.37 -8.69
C GLY A 68 -12.20 -10.93 -9.91
N MET A 69 -11.38 -9.87 -9.78
CA MET A 69 -10.55 -9.37 -10.88
C MET A 69 -9.11 -9.88 -10.85
N LYS A 70 -8.72 -10.67 -9.84
CA LYS A 70 -7.33 -11.14 -9.65
C LYS A 70 -6.76 -11.76 -10.92
N GLU A 71 -7.49 -12.69 -11.51
CA GLU A 71 -7.04 -13.44 -12.69
C GLU A 71 -6.93 -12.54 -13.93
N ALA A 72 -7.88 -11.64 -14.15
CA ALA A 72 -7.86 -10.68 -15.26
C ALA A 72 -6.67 -9.70 -15.13
N VAL A 73 -6.40 -9.22 -13.92
CA VAL A 73 -5.27 -8.32 -13.63
C VAL A 73 -3.93 -9.05 -13.79
N GLU A 74 -3.82 -10.31 -13.35
CA GLU A 74 -2.60 -11.11 -13.53
C GLU A 74 -2.32 -11.40 -15.01
N LYS A 75 -3.33 -11.83 -15.78
CA LYS A 75 -3.20 -12.15 -17.22
C LYS A 75 -2.89 -10.92 -18.08
N HIS A 76 -3.37 -9.74 -17.70
CA HIS A 76 -3.22 -8.52 -18.49
C HIS A 76 -2.34 -7.46 -17.84
N LYS A 77 -1.52 -7.85 -16.85
CA LYS A 77 -0.68 -6.95 -16.06
C LYS A 77 0.14 -5.98 -16.91
N GLU A 78 0.86 -6.47 -17.91
CA GLU A 78 1.71 -5.63 -18.76
C GLU A 78 0.89 -4.59 -19.54
N LYS A 79 -0.30 -4.96 -20.02
CA LYS A 79 -1.17 -4.04 -20.76
C LYS A 79 -1.76 -2.98 -19.84
N LEU A 80 -2.21 -3.38 -18.64
CA LEU A 80 -2.76 -2.47 -17.64
C LEU A 80 -1.73 -1.45 -17.14
N MET A 81 -0.47 -1.86 -16.96
CA MET A 81 0.61 -0.97 -16.51
C MET A 81 1.06 0.03 -17.57
N ASN A 82 0.77 -0.24 -18.84
CA ASN A 82 1.10 0.63 -19.97
C ASN A 82 -0.05 1.57 -20.37
N ILE A 83 -1.16 1.59 -19.61
CA ILE A 83 -2.28 2.49 -19.88
C ILE A 83 -1.86 3.93 -19.57
N ASP A 84 -2.00 4.80 -20.57
CA ASP A 84 -1.89 6.25 -20.40
C ASP A 84 -3.22 6.78 -19.83
N VAL A 85 -3.25 6.91 -18.51
CA VAL A 85 -4.45 7.30 -17.76
C VAL A 85 -4.92 8.73 -18.12
N GLU A 86 -4.03 9.63 -18.51
CA GLU A 86 -4.40 11.02 -18.84
C GLU A 86 -5.08 11.10 -20.20
N LYS A 87 -4.50 10.47 -21.23
CA LYS A 87 -5.15 10.40 -22.56
C LYS A 87 -6.48 9.65 -22.54
N SER A 88 -6.60 8.66 -21.66
CA SER A 88 -7.82 7.87 -21.50
C SER A 88 -8.97 8.66 -20.85
N LYS A 89 -8.64 9.59 -19.93
CA LYS A 89 -9.63 10.49 -19.30
C LYS A 89 -10.17 11.53 -20.29
N GLU A 90 -9.32 12.06 -21.17
CA GLU A 90 -9.71 13.07 -22.17
C GLU A 90 -10.69 12.52 -23.21
N GLN A 91 -10.64 11.22 -23.50
CA GLN A 91 -11.49 10.58 -24.51
C GLN A 91 -12.78 9.97 -23.96
N ASN A 92 -12.97 9.97 -22.63
CA ASN A 92 -14.14 9.42 -21.93
C ASN A 92 -14.61 8.04 -22.46
N LYS A 93 -13.67 7.19 -22.87
CA LYS A 93 -13.92 5.84 -23.40
C LYS A 93 -13.36 4.81 -22.42
N LEU A 94 -14.15 3.79 -22.10
CA LEU A 94 -13.64 2.58 -21.46
C LEU A 94 -12.52 2.00 -22.34
N VAL A 95 -11.31 1.93 -21.77
CA VAL A 95 -10.10 1.52 -22.50
C VAL A 95 -10.01 -0.01 -22.65
N TYR A 96 -10.84 -0.75 -21.92
CA TYR A 96 -10.89 -2.21 -22.04
C TYR A 96 -12.32 -2.73 -21.87
N GLU A 97 -12.77 -3.47 -22.87
CA GLU A 97 -14.01 -4.24 -22.87
C GLU A 97 -13.59 -5.72 -22.77
N VAL A 98 -13.80 -6.33 -21.61
CA VAL A 98 -13.65 -7.79 -21.46
C VAL A 98 -14.88 -8.39 -22.15
N GLN A 99 -14.69 -9.21 -23.19
CA GLN A 99 -15.79 -10.01 -23.72
C GLN A 99 -16.36 -10.83 -22.56
N GLU A 100 -17.68 -10.79 -22.34
CA GLU A 100 -18.36 -11.46 -21.22
C GLU A 100 -17.86 -12.91 -21.02
N GLU A 101 -16.84 -13.09 -20.17
CA GLU A 101 -16.58 -14.39 -19.58
C GLU A 101 -17.71 -14.57 -18.57
N ARG A 102 -18.62 -15.49 -18.89
CA ARG A 102 -19.76 -15.85 -18.04
C ARG A 102 -19.28 -15.97 -16.61
N LEU A 103 -19.70 -15.01 -15.77
CA LEU A 103 -19.49 -15.09 -14.34
C LEU A 103 -20.29 -16.30 -13.85
N ILE A 104 -19.62 -17.43 -13.61
CA ILE A 104 -20.26 -18.59 -12.98
C ILE A 104 -20.48 -18.18 -11.53
N MET A 105 -21.68 -17.67 -11.24
CA MET A 105 -22.13 -17.48 -9.87
C MET A 105 -22.22 -18.85 -9.20
N PRO A 106 -21.74 -19.02 -7.95
CA PRO A 106 -21.98 -20.26 -7.22
C PRO A 106 -23.50 -20.42 -7.02
N GLU A 107 -24.09 -21.42 -7.67
CA GLU A 107 -25.50 -21.76 -7.49
C GLU A 107 -25.75 -22.19 -6.04
N GLY A 108 -26.43 -21.34 -5.28
CA GLY A 108 -26.87 -21.64 -3.92
C GLY A 108 -28.14 -20.87 -3.58
N GLU A 109 -29.24 -21.60 -3.41
CA GLU A 109 -30.56 -21.19 -2.93
C GLU A 109 -31.47 -20.41 -3.88
N LYS A 110 -32.03 -21.13 -4.87
CA LYS A 110 -33.38 -20.83 -5.36
C LYS A 110 -34.39 -21.26 -4.30
N ALA A 111 -34.98 -20.31 -3.58
CA ALA A 111 -36.28 -20.56 -2.96
C ALA A 111 -37.36 -20.46 -4.06
N PRO A 112 -38.19 -21.49 -4.29
CA PRO A 112 -39.21 -21.43 -5.32
C PRO A 112 -40.31 -20.45 -4.92
N TYR A 113 -40.49 -19.40 -5.72
CA TYR A 113 -41.68 -18.55 -5.70
C TYR A 113 -42.90 -19.40 -6.08
N GLN A 114 -43.89 -19.50 -5.19
CA GLN A 114 -45.23 -20.00 -5.52
C GLN A 114 -46.17 -18.80 -5.75
N PRO A 115 -47.00 -18.82 -6.81
CA PRO A 115 -47.84 -17.71 -7.23
C PRO A 115 -49.00 -17.40 -6.27
#